data_AF-A0A143G325-F1
#
_entry.id   AF-A0A143G325-F1
#
_cell.length_a   1.000
_cell.length_b   1.000
_cell.length_c   1.000
_cell.angle_alpha   90.00
_cell.angle_beta   90.00
_cell.angle_gamma   90.00
#
_symmetry.space_group_name_H-M   'P 1'
#
loop_
_entity.id
_entity.type
_entity.pdbx_description
1 polymer ?
#
loop_
_entity_poly.entity_id
_entity_poly.type
_entity_poly.pdbx_seq_one_letter_code
_entity_poly.pdbx_strand_id
1 'polypeptide(L)' 'MVDKTEISKPIEIKDNSVERIAYELMLKISENEHISDKAKHHKPSVREYYLNLYNQCYKVVDYKDVNISKLLED' A
#
# COMPACT_ATOMS: atom_id res chain seq x y z
N MET A 1 -10.52 13.45 32.35
CA MET A 1 -9.67 14.44 31.65
C MET A 1 -9.82 14.14 30.17
N VAL A 2 -10.31 15.09 29.38
CA VAL A 2 -10.46 14.92 27.93
C VAL A 2 -9.23 15.57 27.31
N ASP A 3 -8.32 14.75 26.78
CA ASP A 3 -7.16 15.23 26.03
C ASP A 3 -7.67 16.03 24.83
N LYS A 4 -7.50 17.35 24.90
CA LYS A 4 -7.74 18.24 23.76
C LYS A 4 -6.51 18.15 22.87
N THR A 5 -6.64 17.45 21.75
CA THR A 5 -5.68 17.51 20.66
C THR A 5 -5.79 18.89 20.00
N GLU A 6 -5.03 19.85 20.53
CA GLU A 6 -4.94 21.18 19.95
C GLU A 6 -4.06 21.13 18.69
N ILE A 7 -4.70 21.33 17.53
CA ILE A 7 -4.02 21.39 16.24
C ILE A 7 -3.44 22.80 16.11
N SER A 8 -2.16 22.95 16.45
CA SER A 8 -1.46 24.25 16.54
C SER A 8 -0.99 24.82 15.21
N LYS A 9 -1.07 24.04 14.11
CA LYS A 9 -0.64 24.44 12.77
C LYS A 9 -1.66 23.99 11.71
N PRO A 10 -1.74 24.66 10.55
CA PRO A 10 -2.57 24.19 9.44
C PRO A 10 -2.24 22.72 9.12
N ILE A 11 -3.26 21.90 8.90
CA ILE A 11 -3.08 20.51 8.47
C ILE A 11 -2.52 20.54 7.05
N GLU A 12 -1.23 20.30 6.90
CA GLU A 12 -0.59 20.11 5.60
C GLU A 12 -0.95 18.71 5.09
N ILE A 13 -1.79 18.65 4.05
CA ILE A 13 -2.05 17.40 3.32
C ILE A 13 -0.83 17.14 2.44
N LYS A 14 -0.02 16.15 2.81
CA LYS A 14 1.12 15.71 2.00
C LYS A 14 0.62 14.81 0.88
N ASP A 15 0.40 15.38 -0.30
CA ASP A 15 -0.03 14.61 -1.47
C ASP A 15 1.03 13.62 -1.97
N ASN A 16 2.30 13.81 -1.61
CA ASN A 16 3.42 12.93 -1.97
C ASN A 16 3.93 12.08 -0.80
N SER A 17 3.06 11.74 0.16
CA SER A 17 3.47 10.87 1.25
C SER A 17 3.70 9.44 0.75
N VAL A 18 4.58 8.69 1.43
CA VAL A 18 4.88 7.29 1.11
C VAL A 18 3.60 6.45 1.16
N GLU A 19 2.73 6.73 2.13
CA GLU A 19 1.43 6.08 2.30
C GLU A 19 0.54 6.28 1.07
N ARG A 20 0.50 7.50 0.52
CA ARG A 20 -0.32 7.81 -0.64
C ARG A 20 0.17 7.11 -1.89
N ILE A 21 1.48 7.14 -2.13
CA ILE A 21 2.09 6.47 -3.28
C ILE A 21 1.93 4.94 -3.16
N ALA A 22 2.11 4.37 -1.97
CA ALA A 22 1.89 2.95 -1.70
C ALA A 22 0.43 2.54 -1.95
N TYR A 23 -0.53 3.37 -1.52
CA TYR A 23 -1.95 3.14 -1.76
C TYR A 23 -2.31 3.19 -3.25
N GLU A 24 -1.81 4.18 -3.99
CA GLU A 24 -2.04 4.27 -5.44
C GLU A 24 -1.42 3.11 -6.22
N LEU A 25 -0.24 2.64 -5.80
CA LEU A 25 0.40 1.44 -6.38
C LEU A 25 -0.45 0.18 -6.14
N MET A 26 -0.94 0.00 -4.91
CA MET A 26 -1.83 -1.11 -4.55
C MET A 26 -3.09 -1.13 -5.43
N LEU A 27 -3.74 0.03 -5.64
CA LEU A 27 -4.93 0.12 -6.49
C LEU A 27 -4.62 -0.34 -7.92
N LYS A 28 -3.56 0.19 -8.54
CA LYS A 28 -3.16 -0.17 -9.91
C LYS A 28 -2.88 -1.66 -10.07
N ILE A 29 -2.20 -2.29 -9.10
CA ILE A 29 -1.92 -3.73 -9.11
C ILE A 29 -3.24 -4.49 -9.01
N SER A 30 -4.10 -4.13 -8.05
CA SER A 30 -5.37 -4.81 -7.84
C SER A 30 -6.32 -4.73 -9.05
N GLU A 31 -6.36 -3.59 -9.74
CA GLU A 31 -7.14 -3.41 -10.97
C GLU A 31 -6.63 -4.33 -12.09
N ASN A 32 -5.31 -4.43 -12.25
CA ASN A 32 -4.68 -5.28 -13.26
C ASN A 32 -4.89 -6.78 -12.96
N GLU A 33 -4.77 -7.18 -11.69
CA GLU A 33 -5.04 -8.55 -11.26
C GLU A 33 -6.52 -8.93 -11.45
N HIS A 34 -7.45 -8.01 -11.18
CA HIS A 34 -8.87 -8.22 -11.44
C HIS A 34 -9.19 -8.43 -12.93
N ILE A 35 -8.44 -7.81 -13.83
CA ILE A 35 -8.57 -8.03 -15.29
C ILE A 35 -8.03 -9.41 -15.69
N SER A 36 -7.07 -9.94 -14.93
CA SER A 36 -6.32 -11.17 -15.26
C SER A 36 -6.89 -12.47 -14.64
N ASP A 37 -7.95 -12.41 -13.82
CA ASP A 37 -8.25 -13.53 -12.92
C ASP A 37 -8.91 -14.75 -13.60
N LYS A 38 -8.04 -15.66 -14.05
CA LYS A 38 -8.27 -17.08 -14.35
C LYS A 38 -7.47 -17.98 -13.38
N ALA A 39 -7.54 -17.87 -12.05
CA ALA A 39 -7.09 -18.96 -11.15
C ALA A 39 -7.61 -18.78 -9.72
N LYS A 40 -8.65 -19.49 -9.27
CA LYS A 40 -8.56 -20.78 -8.55
C LYS A 40 -7.19 -21.04 -7.91
N HIS A 41 -7.02 -20.69 -6.63
CA HIS A 41 -6.68 -21.60 -5.51
C HIS A 41 -6.45 -20.76 -4.24
N HIS A 42 -7.13 -21.13 -3.13
CA HIS A 42 -7.04 -20.53 -1.79
C HIS A 42 -6.87 -19.00 -1.74
N LYS A 43 -7.94 -18.28 -2.10
CA LYS A 43 -7.91 -16.81 -2.02
C LYS A 43 -7.91 -16.41 -0.53
N PRO A 44 -6.93 -15.62 -0.05
CA PRO A 44 -7.08 -14.90 1.21
C PRO A 44 -8.41 -14.13 1.19
N SER A 45 -8.99 -13.85 2.36
CA SER A 45 -10.18 -13.00 2.38
C SER A 45 -9.86 -11.69 1.66
N VAL A 46 -10.84 -11.08 0.98
CA VAL A 46 -10.64 -9.84 0.21
C VAL A 46 -9.88 -8.80 1.04
N ARG A 47 -10.18 -8.73 2.33
CA ARG A 47 -9.49 -7.86 3.29
C ARG A 47 -8.00 -8.21 3.47
N GLU A 48 -7.66 -9.47 3.70
CA GLU A 48 -6.26 -9.90 3.87
C GLU A 48 -5.43 -9.69 2.62
N TYR A 49 -6.02 -9.91 1.44
CA TYR A 49 -5.38 -9.60 0.16
C TYR A 49 -4.94 -8.13 0.10
N TYR A 50 -5.87 -7.19 0.30
CA TYR A 50 -5.54 -5.77 0.23
C TYR A 50 -4.57 -5.31 1.33
N LEU A 51 -4.68 -5.87 2.54
CA LEU A 51 -3.74 -5.55 3.63
C LEU A 51 -2.32 -6.02 3.33
N ASN A 52 -2.17 -7.24 2.80
CA ASN A 52 -0.87 -7.77 2.41
C ASN A 52 -0.29 -7.01 1.22
N LEU A 53 -1.10 -6.71 0.21
CA LEU A 53 -0.68 -5.96 -0.97
C LEU A 53 -0.24 -4.54 -0.59
N TYR A 54 -0.99 -3.86 0.27
CA TYR A 54 -0.61 -2.55 0.80
C TYR A 54 0.74 -2.61 1.51
N ASN A 55 0.95 -3.60 2.39
CA ASN A 55 2.22 -3.77 3.10
C ASN A 55 3.40 -3.99 2.15
N GLN A 56 3.20 -4.74 1.06
CA GLN A 56 4.22 -4.92 0.02
C GLN A 56 4.51 -3.60 -0.70
N CYS A 57 3.47 -2.87 -1.12
CA CYS A 57 3.61 -1.58 -1.78
C CYS A 57 4.30 -0.56 -0.88
N TYR A 58 3.95 -0.52 0.41
CA TYR A 58 4.57 0.36 1.40
C TYR A 58 6.06 0.09 1.52
N LYS A 59 6.46 -1.19 1.64
CA LYS A 59 7.87 -1.58 1.67
C LYS A 59 8.62 -1.19 0.39
N VAL A 60 8.00 -1.24 -0.78
CA VAL A 60 8.65 -0.85 -2.04
C VAL A 60 8.87 0.66 -2.10
N VAL A 61 7.88 1.45 -1.67
CA VAL A 61 7.92 2.91 -1.77
C VAL A 61 8.77 3.55 -0.68
N ASP A 62 8.73 3.02 0.54
CA ASP A 62 9.48 3.56 1.69
C ASP A 62 11.00 3.34 1.55
N TYR A 63 11.38 2.33 0.77
CA TYR A 63 12.73 1.79 0.76
C TYR A 63 13.54 2.45 -0.35
N LYS A 64 14.30 3.48 0.05
CA LYS A 64 15.03 4.41 -0.84
C LYS A 64 16.14 3.78 -1.71
N ASP A 65 16.47 2.50 -1.48
CA ASP A 65 17.58 1.77 -2.12
C ASP A 65 17.18 0.33 -2.57
N VAL A 66 15.93 0.11 -2.98
CA VAL A 66 15.49 -1.24 -3.41
C VAL A 66 15.98 -1.56 -4.82
N ASN A 67 16.81 -2.61 -4.89
CA ASN A 67 17.01 -3.37 -6.11
C ASN A 67 15.79 -4.27 -6.34
N ILE A 68 14.86 -3.80 -7.18
CA ILE A 68 13.56 -4.44 -7.47
C ILE A 68 13.73 -5.91 -7.88
N SER A 69 14.83 -6.23 -8.56
CA SER A 69 15.14 -7.59 -9.00
C SER A 69 15.26 -8.57 -7.83
N LYS A 70 15.76 -8.14 -6.68
CA LYS A 70 15.96 -8.99 -5.49
C LYS A 70 14.69 -9.21 -4.68
N LEU A 71 13.68 -8.36 -4.88
CA LEU A 71 12.41 -8.40 -4.13
C LEU A 71 11.35 -9.28 -4.82
N LEU A 72 11.59 -9.63 -6.08
CA LEU A 72 10.74 -10.49 -6.91
C LEU A 72 11.24 -11.96 -6.97
N GLU A 73 12.29 -12.30 -6.22
CA GLU A 73 12.91 -13.65 -6.21
C GLU A 73 12.35 -14.59 -5.13
N ASP A 74 11.41 -14.15 -4.28
CA ASP A 74 10.71 -14.99 -3.28
C ASP A 74 9.38 -15.56 -3.79
#